data_AF-A0A1Q8KYF0-F1
#
_entry.id   AF-A0A1Q8KYF0-F1
#
_cell.length_a   1.000
_cell.length_b   1.000
_cell.length_c   1.000
_cell.angle_alpha   90.00
_cell.angle_beta   90.00
_cell.angle_gamma   90.00
#
_symmetry.space_group_name_H-M   'P 1'
#
loop_
_entity.id
_entity.type
_entity.pdbx_description
1 polymer ?
#
loop_
_entity_poly.entity_id
_entity_poly.type
_entity_poly.pdbx_seq_one_letter_code
_entity_poly.pdbx_strand_id
1 'polypeptide(L)' 'MSGATVNDPIAELVACRDCGRDCLLQVADLCADCIARIGTAADDADYRAWRTENERRVVTGELTGAI' A
#
# COMPACT_ATOMS: atom_id res chain seq x y z
N MET A 1 -11.57 -2.03 -28.24
CA MET A 1 -10.29 -2.69 -27.97
C MET A 1 -10.46 -3.51 -26.71
N SER A 2 -10.56 -4.84 -26.84
CA SER A 2 -10.56 -5.72 -25.68
C SER A 2 -9.13 -5.78 -25.15
N GLY A 3 -8.87 -5.05 -24.07
CA GLY A 3 -7.60 -5.10 -23.37
C GLY A 3 -7.43 -6.50 -22.79
N ALA A 4 -6.54 -7.29 -23.38
CA ALA A 4 -6.10 -8.54 -22.79
C ALA A 4 -5.57 -8.22 -21.38
N THR A 5 -6.15 -8.83 -20.36
CA THR A 5 -5.58 -8.86 -19.03
C THR A 5 -4.23 -9.55 -19.13
N VAL A 6 -3.15 -8.78 -19.02
CA VAL A 6 -1.80 -9.32 -18.94
C VAL A 6 -1.72 -10.05 -17.60
N ASN A 7 -1.93 -11.36 -17.60
CA ASN A 7 -1.53 -12.21 -16.49
C ASN A 7 -0.01 -12.30 -16.54
N ASP A 8 0.66 -11.34 -15.89
CA ASP A 8 2.10 -11.39 -15.67
C ASP A 8 2.36 -12.35 -14.50
N PRO A 9 2.97 -13.53 -14.74
CA PRO A 9 3.22 -14.51 -13.69
C PRO A 9 4.29 -14.05 -12.69
N ILE A 10 4.97 -12.93 -12.96
CA ILE A 10 6.03 -12.38 -12.11
C ILE A 10 5.46 -11.37 -11.12
N ALA A 11 4.47 -10.56 -11.53
CA ALA A 11 3.94 -9.51 -10.68
C ALA A 11 2.47 -9.17 -10.99
N GLU A 12 1.60 -9.39 -10.00
CA GLU A 12 0.21 -8.95 -10.05
C GLU A 12 0.09 -7.52 -9.54
N LEU A 13 -0.70 -6.72 -10.24
CA LEU A 13 -1.03 -5.37 -9.80
C LEU A 13 -2.04 -5.42 -8.64
N VAL A 14 -1.76 -4.67 -7.58
CA VAL A 14 -2.68 -4.51 -6.45
C VAL A 14 -3.12 -3.05 -6.37
N ALA A 15 -4.42 -2.82 -6.23
CA ALA A 15 -4.98 -1.48 -6.09
C ALA A 15 -4.52 -0.84 -4.77
N CYS A 16 -3.99 0.38 -4.84
CA CYS A 16 -3.66 1.18 -3.67
C CYS A 16 -4.92 1.55 -2.88
N ARG A 17 -4.90 1.39 -1.56
CA ARG A 17 -6.06 1.67 -0.69
C ARG A 17 -6.44 3.15 -0.66
N ASP A 18 -5.48 4.06 -0.85
CA ASP A 18 -5.70 5.52 -0.81
C ASP A 18 -6.16 6.06 -2.16
N CYS A 19 -5.36 5.88 -3.21
CA CYS A 19 -5.62 6.49 -4.50
C CYS A 19 -6.31 5.56 -5.53
N GLY A 20 -6.51 4.29 -5.21
CA GLY A 20 -7.13 3.30 -6.11
C GLY A 20 -6.28 2.91 -7.32
N ARG A 21 -5.08 3.47 -7.49
CA ARG A 21 -4.18 3.15 -8.59
C ARG A 21 -3.55 1.78 -8.40
N ASP A 22 -3.61 0.97 -9.44
CA ASP A 22 -2.89 -0.30 -9.55
C ASP A 22 -1.38 -0.09 -9.45
N CYS A 23 -0.73 -0.84 -8.55
CA CYS A 23 0.70 -0.73 -8.30
C CYS A 23 1.32 -2.09 -7.96
N LEU A 24 2.60 -2.24 -8.31
CA LEU A 24 3.37 -3.48 -8.07
C LEU A 24 4.00 -3.53 -6.67
N LEU A 25 4.20 -2.36 -6.05
CA LEU A 25 4.85 -2.23 -4.75
C LEU A 25 3.94 -1.47 -3.81
N GLN A 26 3.68 -2.08 -2.65
CA GLN A 26 2.90 -1.48 -1.59
C GLN A 26 3.68 -1.51 -0.28
N VAL A 27 3.50 -0.45 0.51
CA VAL A 27 3.90 -0.40 1.92
C VAL A 27 2.62 -0.26 2.72
N ALA A 28 2.21 -1.36 3.37
CA ALA A 28 0.97 -1.40 4.15
C ALA A 28 -0.27 -0.91 3.35
N ASP A 29 -0.49 -1.51 2.17
CA ASP A 29 -1.58 -1.23 1.22
C ASP A 29 -1.51 0.14 0.51
N LEU A 30 -0.44 0.91 0.70
CA LEU A 30 -0.24 2.19 0.01
C LEU A 30 0.83 2.06 -1.08
N CYS A 31 0.57 2.65 -2.24
CA CYS A 31 1.60 2.77 -3.29
C CYS A 31 2.73 3.73 -2.86
N ALA A 32 3.86 3.64 -3.56
CA ALA A 32 5.05 4.45 -3.32
C ALA A 32 4.76 5.96 -3.29
N ASP A 33 3.90 6.46 -4.19
CA ASP A 33 3.55 7.88 -4.26
C ASP A 33 2.74 8.33 -3.03
N CYS A 34 1.77 7.53 -2.60
CA CYS A 34 0.93 7.84 -1.44
C CYS A 34 1.75 7.82 -0.14
N ILE A 35 2.62 6.83 0.04
CA ILE A 35 3.47 6.78 1.25
C ILE A 35 4.52 7.90 1.25
N ALA A 36 5.08 8.27 0.08
CA ALA A 36 5.99 9.39 -0.03
C ALA A 36 5.30 10.73 0.29
N ARG A 37 4.06 10.92 -0.17
CA ARG A 37 3.25 12.10 0.17
C ARG A 37 3.04 12.23 1.68
N ILE A 38 2.72 11.14 2.36
CA ILE A 38 2.56 11.13 3.83
C ILE A 38 3.90 11.40 4.52
N GLY A 39 4.97 10.73 4.10
CA GLY A 39 6.30 10.84 4.72
C GLY A 39 7.02 12.18 4.49
N THR A 40 6.60 12.96 3.50
CA THR A 40 7.17 14.28 3.17
C THR A 40 6.26 15.46 3.50
N ALA A 41 5.09 15.20 4.10
CA ALA A 41 4.20 16.25 4.58
C ALA A 41 4.86 17.08 5.69
N ALA A 42 4.56 18.38 5.73
CA ALA A 42 5.05 19.28 6.78
C ALA A 42 4.44 18.97 8.15
N ASP A 43 3.21 18.45 8.15
CA ASP A 43 2.51 17.92 9.32
C ASP A 43 2.63 16.38 9.32
N ASP A 44 2.99 15.81 10.46
CA ASP A 44 3.20 14.37 10.62
C ASP A 44 1.96 13.60 11.13
N ALA A 45 0.82 14.27 11.30
CA ALA A 45 -0.42 13.66 11.81
C ALA A 45 -0.84 12.42 11.01
N ASP A 46 -0.87 12.53 9.68
CA ASP A 46 -1.21 11.41 8.79
C ASP A 46 -0.20 10.26 8.89
N TYR A 47 1.09 10.60 9.01
CA TYR A 47 2.14 9.60 9.20
C TYR A 47 1.97 8.86 10.54
N ARG A 48 1.69 9.58 11.62
CA ARG A 48 1.47 8.98 12.94
C ARG A 48 0.24 8.08 12.95
N ALA A 49 -0.88 8.53 12.38
CA ALA A 49 -2.08 7.73 12.27
C ALA A 49 -1.83 6.44 11.45
N TRP A 50 -1.18 6.57 10.30
CA TRP A 50 -0.77 5.42 9.48
C TRP A 50 0.17 4.49 10.26
N ARG A 51 1.14 5.02 10.98
CA ARG A 51 2.11 4.23 11.75
C ARG A 51 1.43 3.45 12.88
N THR A 52 0.59 4.11 13.67
CA THR A 52 -0.13 3.46 14.78
C THR A 52 -1.02 2.32 14.29
N GLU A 53 -1.75 2.52 13.19
CA GLU A 53 -2.58 1.46 12.62
C GLU A 53 -1.72 0.28 12.14
N ASN A 54 -0.61 0.55 11.45
CA ASN A 54 0.21 -0.54 10.91
C ASN A 54 1.06 -1.24 11.97
N GLU A 55 1.45 -0.56 13.04
CA GLU A 55 2.04 -1.20 14.22
C GLU A 55 1.07 -2.23 14.83
N ARG A 56 -0.22 -1.87 14.97
CA ARG A 56 -1.27 -2.80 15.40
C ARG A 56 -1.37 -4.00 14.45
N ARG A 57 -1.45 -3.75 13.14
CA ARG A 57 -1.58 -4.80 12.11
C ARG A 57 -0.37 -5.74 12.04
N VAL A 58 0.83 -5.24 12.32
CA VAL A 58 2.03 -6.09 12.44
C VAL A 58 1.92 -6.99 13.67
N VAL A 59 1.53 -6.44 14.82
CA VAL A 59 1.36 -7.22 16.07
C VAL A 59 0.26 -8.28 15.93
N THR A 60 -0.83 -7.99 15.21
CA THR A 60 -1.94 -8.94 14.99
C THR A 60 -1.70 -9.91 13.83
N GLY A 61 -0.62 -9.74 13.06
CA GLY A 61 -0.31 -10.59 11.90
C GLY A 61 -1.09 -10.26 10.62
N GLU A 62 -1.93 -9.22 10.64
CA GLU A 62 -2.71 -8.74 9.48
C GLU A 62 -1.82 -8.18 8.35
N LEU A 63 -0.57 -7.79 8.65
CA LEU A 63 0.35 -7.16 7.69
C LEU A 63 1.52 -8.05 7.28
N THR A 64 1.91 -9.01 8.14
CA THR A 64 3.06 -9.88 7.89
C THR A 64 2.74 -11.02 6.93
N GLY A 65 1.55 -11.05 6.35
CA GLY A 65 1.09 -12.14 5.49
C GLY A 65 1.21 -13.46 6.24
N ALA A 66 0.54 -13.60 7.40
CA ALA A 66 0.43 -14.89 8.05
C ALA A 66 -0.01 -15.93 6.99
N ILE A 67 0.89 -16.88 6.78
CA ILE A 67 0.89 -17.94 5.77
C ILE A 67 -0.36 -18.80 5.93
#